data_AF-A0A519C5M5-F1
#
_entry.id   AF-A0A519C5M5-F1
#
_cell.length_a   1.000
_cell.length_b   1.000
_cell.length_c   1.000
_cell.angle_alpha   90.00
_cell.angle_beta   90.00
_cell.angle_gamma   90.00
#
_symmetry.space_group_name_H-M   'P 1'
#
loop_
_entity.id
_entity.type
_entity.pdbx_description
1 polymer ?
#
loop_
_entity_poly.entity_id
_entity_poly.type
_entity_poly.pdbx_seq_one_letter_code
_entity_poly.pdbx_strand_id
1 'polypeptide(L)'
;MILLPDYPDKVILAHRIRVERLALLGTLTLIGTGAWWLLPAMDGSAELLPRMGPVVVMFTAALLLADLIEYGPVQRSRIGTAANVAWPAVLVFAGIAVGDLGDDLGEYLGKSDSLIAILIMFSIALVLRQVSNRLLGSSLNVRRYRGLTSLGALALSTALIFSLAAPIELFAIILFTVSVTMVPDLITKDEDHAARKKFGTALDAAESKLLVLRGQGISLEQASSILKTAREEGWSNPERGLEMIEDALIDAEKIQAIALDLDDIRKDSLAAVERAEAITVEAASPRKAFKLGDREAQHGALREAELMYRRAKNRSAVIIEHWQDALDAIGEADAAIGSESGQQLDNVRSILHSAREAMADENPKEAIYITSSIQGHLDSLIATTSEAEQAILDAQNAIAGAAGDIPIFNQRWLPAILL
;
A
#
# COMPACT_ATOMS: atom_id res chain seq x y z
N MET A 1 -29.01 -28.06 -42.68
CA MET A 1 -30.23 -27.31 -42.33
C MET A 1 -29.84 -25.85 -42.14
N ILE A 2 -30.21 -24.98 -43.09
CA ILE A 2 -29.89 -23.54 -43.02
C ILE A 2 -31.00 -22.90 -42.17
N LEU A 3 -30.69 -22.56 -40.92
CA LEU A 3 -31.58 -21.76 -40.08
C LEU A 3 -31.69 -20.37 -40.74
N LEU A 4 -32.89 -19.98 -41.17
CA LEU A 4 -33.12 -18.59 -41.59
C LEU A 4 -32.81 -17.66 -40.40
N PRO A 5 -32.16 -16.51 -40.63
CA PRO A 5 -31.70 -15.61 -39.57
C PRO A 5 -32.81 -15.17 -38.58
N ASP A 6 -34.08 -15.16 -39.00
CA ASP A 6 -35.22 -14.78 -38.16
C ASP A 6 -35.94 -15.96 -37.45
N TYR A 7 -35.50 -17.20 -37.66
CA TYR A 7 -36.15 -18.37 -37.07
C TYR A 7 -36.15 -18.37 -35.52
N PRO A 8 -35.02 -18.08 -34.82
CA PRO A 8 -35.03 -18.07 -33.35
C PRO A 8 -35.96 -17.00 -32.77
N ASP A 9 -35.99 -15.80 -33.36
CA ASP A 9 -36.82 -14.69 -32.88
C ASP A 9 -38.32 -14.98 -33.03
N LYS A 10 -38.71 -15.63 -34.14
CA LYS A 10 -40.10 -16.06 -34.35
C LYS A 10 -40.54 -17.11 -33.32
N VAL A 11 -39.66 -18.03 -32.94
CA VAL A 11 -39.96 -19.05 -31.91
C VAL A 11 -40.07 -18.44 -30.53
N ILE A 12 -39.19 -17.49 -30.18
CA ILE A 12 -39.22 -16.74 -28.91
C ILE A 12 -40.51 -15.92 -28.81
N LEU A 13 -40.87 -15.19 -29.87
CA LEU A 13 -42.06 -14.37 -29.92
C LEU A 13 -43.35 -15.22 -29.83
N ALA A 14 -43.39 -16.38 -30.51
CA ALA A 14 -44.50 -17.33 -30.40
C ALA A 14 -44.62 -17.97 -29.00
N HIS A 15 -43.51 -18.17 -28.29
CA HIS A 15 -43.54 -18.60 -26.88
C HIS A 15 -44.05 -17.49 -25.97
N ARG A 16 -43.57 -16.25 -26.16
CA ARG A 16 -44.00 -15.09 -25.39
C ARG A 16 -45.50 -14.85 -25.50
N ILE A 17 -46.05 -14.88 -26.72
CA ILE A 17 -47.50 -14.72 -26.94
C ILE A 17 -48.31 -15.82 -26.26
N ARG A 18 -47.83 -17.07 -26.25
CA ARG A 18 -48.51 -18.18 -25.55
C ARG A 18 -48.51 -17.98 -24.03
N VAL A 19 -47.37 -17.59 -23.47
CA VAL A 19 -47.24 -17.29 -22.03
C VAL A 19 -48.12 -16.09 -21.66
N GLU A 20 -48.12 -15.04 -22.47
CA GLU A 20 -48.93 -13.85 -22.28
C GLU A 20 -50.44 -14.16 -22.30
N ARG A 21 -50.92 -14.92 -23.29
CA ARG A 21 -52.32 -15.34 -23.36
C ARG A 21 -52.74 -16.19 -22.16
N LEU A 22 -51.89 -17.15 -21.76
CA LEU A 22 -52.16 -18.02 -20.62
C LEU A 22 -52.15 -17.21 -19.32
N ALA A 23 -51.22 -16.26 -19.19
CA ALA A 23 -51.12 -15.41 -18.02
C ALA A 23 -52.33 -14.47 -17.91
N LEU A 24 -52.74 -13.81 -19.00
CA LEU A 24 -53.93 -12.97 -19.04
C LEU A 24 -55.22 -13.76 -18.74
N LEU A 25 -55.34 -14.99 -19.25
CA LEU A 25 -56.45 -15.86 -18.90
C LEU A 25 -56.43 -16.23 -17.41
N GLY A 26 -55.24 -16.54 -16.88
CA GLY A 26 -55.03 -16.82 -15.45
C GLY A 26 -55.38 -15.63 -14.55
N THR A 27 -54.99 -14.41 -14.92
CA THR A 27 -55.32 -13.21 -14.13
C THR A 27 -56.81 -12.92 -14.15
N LEU A 28 -57.46 -12.99 -15.31
CA LEU A 28 -58.90 -12.78 -15.43
C LEU A 28 -59.71 -13.83 -14.67
N THR A 29 -59.28 -15.09 -14.69
CA THR A 29 -59.94 -16.16 -13.92
C THR A 29 -59.77 -15.98 -12.42
N LEU A 30 -58.60 -15.59 -11.93
CA LEU A 30 -58.38 -15.28 -10.51
C LEU A 30 -59.21 -14.08 -10.05
N ILE A 31 -59.22 -12.99 -10.84
CA ILE A 31 -60.00 -11.80 -10.52
C ILE A 31 -61.50 -12.12 -10.54
N GLY A 32 -61.97 -12.83 -11.56
CA GLY A 32 -63.37 -13.24 -11.68
C GLY A 32 -63.83 -14.16 -10.56
N THR A 33 -63.00 -15.13 -10.17
CA THR A 33 -63.30 -16.04 -9.05
C THR A 33 -63.30 -15.30 -7.71
N GLY A 34 -62.36 -14.37 -7.49
CA GLY A 34 -62.34 -13.52 -6.30
C GLY A 34 -63.57 -12.61 -6.21
N ALA A 35 -63.98 -12.02 -7.33
CA ALA A 35 -65.21 -11.23 -7.39
C ALA A 35 -66.46 -12.09 -7.10
N TRP A 36 -66.53 -13.29 -7.70
CA TRP A 36 -67.60 -14.26 -7.43
C TRP A 36 -67.68 -14.63 -5.94
N TRP A 37 -66.54 -14.85 -5.29
CA TRP A 37 -66.47 -15.18 -3.87
C TRP A 37 -67.01 -14.08 -2.94
N LEU A 38 -66.92 -12.82 -3.37
CA LEU A 38 -67.41 -11.65 -2.62
C LEU A 38 -68.91 -11.39 -2.79
N LEU A 39 -69.55 -11.90 -3.85
CA LEU A 39 -70.97 -11.61 -4.15
C LEU A 39 -71.90 -11.82 -2.95
N PRO A 40 -71.82 -12.93 -2.19
CA PRO A 40 -72.71 -13.13 -1.04
C PRO A 40 -72.52 -12.10 0.08
N ALA A 41 -71.32 -11.52 0.21
CA ALA A 41 -71.07 -10.46 1.19
C ALA A 41 -71.64 -9.10 0.74
N MET A 42 -71.68 -8.85 -0.57
CA MET A 42 -72.29 -7.65 -1.14
C MET A 42 -73.82 -7.66 -1.02
N ASP A 43 -74.42 -8.84 -1.13
CA ASP A 43 -75.86 -9.05 -0.96
C ASP A 43 -76.30 -9.08 0.52
N GLY A 44 -75.36 -8.86 1.46
CA GLY A 44 -75.61 -8.87 2.90
C GLY A 44 -75.85 -10.26 3.51
N SER A 45 -75.73 -11.32 2.71
CA SER A 45 -75.98 -12.71 3.15
C SER A 45 -74.82 -13.33 3.93
N ALA A 46 -73.65 -12.70 3.94
CA ALA A 46 -72.47 -13.15 4.68
C ALA A 46 -71.62 -11.99 5.18
N GLU A 47 -70.85 -12.21 6.24
CA GLU A 47 -69.91 -11.23 6.76
C GLU A 47 -68.75 -10.99 5.79
N LEU A 48 -68.42 -9.72 5.56
CA LEU A 48 -67.40 -9.30 4.60
C LEU A 48 -65.98 -9.65 5.06
N LEU A 49 -65.67 -9.38 6.34
CA LEU A 49 -64.31 -9.47 6.89
C LEU A 49 -63.64 -10.85 6.71
N PRO A 50 -64.27 -12.00 7.05
CA PRO A 50 -63.65 -13.32 6.85
C PRO A 50 -63.48 -13.70 5.37
N ARG A 51 -64.25 -13.09 4.47
CA ARG A 51 -64.18 -13.35 3.01
C ARG A 51 -63.09 -12.54 2.30
N MET A 52 -62.59 -11.46 2.90
CA MET A 52 -61.56 -10.61 2.29
C MET A 52 -60.20 -11.31 2.18
N GLY A 53 -59.84 -12.17 3.15
CA GLY A 53 -58.53 -12.85 3.17
C GLY A 53 -58.22 -13.64 1.89
N PRO A 54 -59.07 -14.61 1.51
CA PRO A 54 -58.90 -15.37 0.27
C PRO A 54 -58.84 -14.50 -0.99
N VAL A 55 -59.60 -13.41 -1.04
CA VAL A 55 -59.66 -12.50 -2.20
C VAL A 55 -58.35 -11.72 -2.34
N VAL A 56 -57.79 -11.24 -1.23
CA VAL A 56 -56.47 -10.59 -1.22
C VAL A 56 -55.40 -11.55 -1.73
N VAL A 57 -55.45 -12.83 -1.33
CA VAL A 57 -54.54 -13.87 -1.84
C VAL A 57 -54.72 -14.12 -3.34
N MET A 58 -55.96 -14.21 -3.83
CA MET A 58 -56.22 -14.39 -5.26
C MET A 58 -55.75 -13.19 -6.11
N PHE A 59 -55.97 -11.97 -5.62
CA PHE A 59 -55.56 -10.76 -6.34
C PHE A 59 -54.04 -10.58 -6.32
N THR A 60 -53.38 -10.86 -5.20
CA THR A 60 -51.90 -10.85 -5.14
C THR A 60 -51.29 -11.93 -6.04
N ALA A 61 -51.87 -13.12 -6.10
CA ALA A 61 -51.48 -14.16 -7.05
C ALA A 61 -51.68 -13.71 -8.52
N ALA A 62 -52.77 -13.00 -8.82
CA ALA A 62 -53.01 -12.45 -10.15
C ALA A 62 -51.95 -11.39 -10.55
N LEU A 63 -51.54 -10.53 -9.62
CA LEU A 63 -50.46 -9.57 -9.87
C LEU A 63 -49.12 -10.26 -10.15
N LEU A 64 -48.79 -11.31 -9.40
CA LEU A 64 -47.57 -12.12 -9.63
C LEU A 64 -47.62 -12.89 -10.95
N LEU A 65 -48.81 -13.20 -11.45
CA LEU A 65 -48.99 -13.86 -12.74
C LEU A 65 -48.61 -12.95 -13.91
N ALA A 66 -48.77 -11.62 -13.77
CA ALA A 66 -48.28 -10.66 -14.75
C ALA A 66 -46.74 -10.61 -14.81
N ASP A 67 -46.05 -10.84 -13.68
CA ASP A 67 -44.58 -10.93 -13.62
C ASP A 67 -44.02 -12.14 -14.41
N LEU A 68 -44.84 -13.13 -14.78
CA LEU A 68 -44.44 -14.22 -15.67
C LEU A 68 -44.39 -13.80 -17.15
N ILE A 69 -45.07 -12.72 -17.54
CA ILE A 69 -45.13 -12.22 -18.92
C ILE A 69 -43.83 -11.49 -19.29
N GLU A 70 -43.30 -10.69 -18.36
CA GLU A 70 -42.05 -9.96 -18.51
C GLU A 70 -40.97 -10.57 -17.62
N TYR A 71 -40.42 -11.70 -18.05
CA TYR A 71 -39.56 -12.55 -17.22
C TYR A 71 -38.11 -12.05 -17.10
N GLY A 72 -37.92 -10.86 -16.53
CA GLY A 72 -36.63 -10.23 -16.28
C GLY A 72 -36.01 -10.53 -14.90
N PRO A 73 -34.83 -9.95 -14.58
CA PRO A 73 -34.14 -10.17 -13.30
C PRO A 73 -34.96 -9.73 -12.08
N VAL A 74 -35.68 -8.61 -12.19
CA VAL A 74 -36.52 -8.05 -11.11
C VAL A 74 -37.72 -8.95 -10.86
N GLN A 75 -38.41 -9.38 -11.92
CA GLN A 75 -39.59 -10.22 -11.84
C GLN A 75 -39.25 -11.62 -11.29
N ARG A 76 -38.11 -12.20 -11.70
CA ARG A 76 -37.58 -13.45 -11.09
C ARG A 76 -37.36 -13.33 -9.60
N SER A 77 -36.80 -12.20 -9.15
CA SER A 77 -36.60 -11.94 -7.72
C SER A 77 -37.95 -11.86 -6.99
N ARG A 78 -38.92 -11.10 -7.52
CA ARG A 78 -40.28 -10.98 -6.92
C ARG A 78 -41.02 -12.31 -6.82
N ILE A 79 -41.00 -13.11 -7.88
CA ILE A 79 -41.63 -14.45 -7.88
C ILE A 79 -40.90 -15.36 -6.89
N GLY A 80 -39.57 -15.33 -6.87
CA GLY A 80 -38.75 -16.14 -5.95
C GLY A 80 -38.98 -15.79 -4.49
N THR A 81 -39.15 -14.50 -4.16
CA THR A 81 -39.42 -14.03 -2.79
C THR A 81 -40.84 -14.31 -2.37
N ALA A 82 -41.83 -14.06 -3.24
CA ALA A 82 -43.22 -14.41 -2.97
C ALA A 82 -43.36 -15.92 -2.71
N ALA A 83 -42.71 -16.75 -3.53
CA ALA A 83 -42.68 -18.20 -3.32
C ALA A 83 -41.98 -18.58 -2.01
N ASN A 84 -40.86 -17.92 -1.66
CA ASN A 84 -40.15 -18.16 -0.39
C ASN A 84 -40.98 -17.81 0.85
N VAL A 85 -41.76 -16.72 0.77
CA VAL A 85 -42.60 -16.25 1.88
C VAL A 85 -43.88 -17.08 2.00
N ALA A 86 -44.45 -17.52 0.88
CA ALA A 86 -45.73 -18.22 0.87
C ALA A 86 -45.63 -19.70 1.25
N TRP A 87 -44.55 -20.42 0.92
CA TRP A 87 -44.50 -21.87 1.15
C TRP A 87 -44.64 -22.29 2.62
N PRO A 88 -44.06 -21.59 3.62
CA PRO A 88 -44.25 -21.96 5.03
C PRO A 88 -45.67 -21.68 5.50
N ALA A 89 -46.29 -20.59 5.02
CA ALA A 89 -47.67 -20.26 5.32
C ALA A 89 -48.65 -21.33 4.79
N VAL A 90 -48.42 -21.82 3.57
CA VAL A 90 -49.22 -22.92 2.99
C VAL A 90 -49.03 -24.22 3.79
N LEU A 91 -47.83 -24.49 4.31
CA LEU A 91 -47.59 -25.63 5.20
C LEU A 91 -48.33 -25.51 6.54
N VAL A 92 -48.46 -24.30 7.10
CA VAL A 92 -49.28 -24.08 8.30
C VAL A 92 -50.71 -24.52 8.06
N PHE A 93 -51.33 -24.10 6.94
CA PHE A 93 -52.69 -24.52 6.60
C PHE A 93 -52.80 -26.03 6.36
N ALA A 94 -51.81 -26.64 5.70
CA ALA A 94 -51.76 -28.10 5.54
C ALA A 94 -51.69 -28.82 6.89
N GLY A 95 -50.88 -28.32 7.83
CA GLY A 95 -50.71 -28.94 9.14
C GLY A 95 -51.90 -28.75 10.08
N ILE A 96 -52.63 -27.62 9.98
CA ILE A 96 -53.90 -27.43 10.71
C ILE A 96 -54.93 -28.45 10.21
N ALA A 97 -55.06 -28.62 8.89
CA ALA A 97 -55.97 -29.60 8.31
C ALA A 97 -55.62 -31.07 8.70
N VAL A 98 -54.35 -31.35 9.02
CA VAL A 98 -53.91 -32.63 9.60
C VAL A 98 -54.26 -32.74 11.09
N GLY A 99 -54.16 -31.65 11.86
CA GLY A 99 -54.53 -31.61 13.28
C GLY A 99 -56.03 -31.81 13.53
N ASP A 100 -56.87 -31.31 12.63
CA ASP A 100 -58.33 -31.55 12.63
C ASP A 100 -58.70 -33.02 12.33
N LEU A 101 -57.73 -33.85 11.94
CA LEU A 101 -57.89 -35.26 11.57
C LEU A 101 -57.76 -36.25 12.77
N GLY A 102 -57.75 -35.75 14.02
CA GLY A 102 -57.30 -36.45 15.24
C GLY A 102 -57.70 -37.92 15.47
N ASP A 103 -56.87 -38.62 16.26
CA ASP A 103 -56.85 -39.99 16.86
C ASP A 103 -57.57 -41.21 16.22
N ASP A 104 -58.62 -41.06 15.40
CA ASP A 104 -59.26 -42.16 14.68
C ASP A 104 -58.94 -42.10 13.17
N LEU A 105 -57.67 -42.42 12.88
CA LEU A 105 -57.11 -42.50 11.53
C LEU A 105 -57.92 -43.42 10.59
N GLY A 106 -58.68 -44.37 11.15
CA GLY A 106 -59.46 -45.37 10.43
C GLY A 106 -60.86 -44.93 9.96
N GLU A 107 -61.52 -43.98 10.63
CA GLU A 107 -62.89 -43.57 10.30
C GLU A 107 -62.93 -42.43 9.26
N TYR A 108 -61.90 -41.58 9.24
CA TYR A 108 -61.79 -40.43 8.32
C TYR A 108 -61.10 -40.74 6.98
N LEU A 109 -60.45 -41.90 6.83
CA LEU A 109 -60.06 -42.44 5.51
C LEU A 109 -61.26 -42.61 4.56
N GLY A 110 -62.50 -42.54 5.07
CA GLY A 110 -63.74 -42.48 4.29
C GLY A 110 -64.16 -41.09 3.79
N LYS A 111 -63.51 -39.99 4.23
CA LYS A 111 -63.80 -38.60 3.79
C LYS A 111 -62.70 -38.12 2.83
N SER A 112 -62.73 -38.66 1.61
CA SER A 112 -61.76 -38.41 0.52
C SER A 112 -61.32 -36.96 0.37
N ASP A 113 -62.25 -36.03 0.57
CA ASP A 113 -62.09 -34.63 0.20
C ASP A 113 -61.08 -33.90 1.10
N SER A 114 -60.95 -34.29 2.38
CA SER A 114 -60.01 -33.68 3.33
C SER A 114 -58.55 -34.07 3.06
N LEU A 115 -58.30 -35.36 2.78
CA LEU A 115 -56.99 -35.89 2.43
C LEU A 115 -56.49 -35.30 1.11
N ILE A 116 -57.40 -35.15 0.13
CA ILE A 116 -57.08 -34.52 -1.16
C ILE A 116 -56.65 -33.06 -0.94
N ALA A 117 -57.35 -32.30 -0.09
CA ALA A 117 -57.00 -30.91 0.20
C ALA A 117 -55.62 -30.77 0.87
N ILE A 118 -55.32 -31.64 1.85
CA ILE A 118 -54.01 -31.67 2.53
C ILE A 118 -52.89 -31.98 1.52
N LEU A 119 -53.09 -32.99 0.67
CA LEU A 119 -52.10 -33.40 -0.33
C LEU A 119 -51.86 -32.29 -1.36
N ILE A 120 -52.92 -31.60 -1.80
CA ILE A 120 -52.81 -30.43 -2.68
C ILE A 120 -52.01 -29.31 -2.01
N MET A 121 -52.34 -28.91 -0.77
CA MET A 121 -51.61 -27.84 -0.07
C MET A 121 -50.14 -28.19 0.14
N PHE A 122 -49.85 -29.43 0.54
CA PHE A 122 -48.48 -29.90 0.70
C PHE A 122 -47.71 -29.88 -0.64
N SER A 123 -48.35 -30.32 -1.72
CA SER A 123 -47.76 -30.28 -3.07
C SER A 123 -47.46 -28.84 -3.52
N ILE A 124 -48.36 -27.89 -3.24
CA ILE A 124 -48.18 -26.48 -3.55
C ILE A 124 -46.99 -25.92 -2.76
N ALA A 125 -46.90 -26.20 -1.46
CA ALA A 125 -45.77 -25.77 -0.64
C ALA A 125 -44.43 -26.32 -1.16
N LEU A 126 -44.38 -27.58 -1.57
CA LEU A 126 -43.20 -28.17 -2.18
C LEU A 126 -42.81 -27.48 -3.48
N VAL A 127 -43.78 -27.21 -4.37
CA VAL A 127 -43.54 -26.50 -5.63
C VAL A 127 -43.03 -25.08 -5.37
N LEU A 128 -43.65 -24.34 -4.46
CA LEU A 128 -43.22 -22.98 -4.10
C LEU A 128 -41.79 -22.97 -3.55
N ARG A 129 -41.45 -23.92 -2.67
CA ARG A 129 -40.09 -24.10 -2.18
C ARG A 129 -39.11 -24.41 -3.32
N GLN A 130 -39.46 -25.30 -4.25
CA GLN A 130 -38.62 -25.62 -5.39
C GLN A 130 -38.41 -24.42 -6.32
N VAL A 131 -39.46 -23.66 -6.61
CA VAL A 131 -39.40 -22.44 -7.43
C VAL A 131 -38.50 -21.40 -6.76
N SER A 132 -38.70 -21.14 -5.47
CA SER A 132 -37.83 -20.24 -4.70
C SER A 132 -36.37 -20.70 -4.74
N ASN A 133 -36.12 -22.00 -4.58
CA ASN A 133 -34.78 -22.55 -4.60
C ASN A 133 -34.07 -22.41 -5.95
N ARG A 134 -34.80 -22.61 -7.06
CA ARG A 134 -34.27 -22.45 -8.41
C ARG A 134 -34.03 -21.00 -8.78
N LEU A 135 -34.93 -20.09 -8.40
CA LEU A 135 -34.83 -18.66 -8.75
C LEU A 135 -33.81 -17.93 -7.87
N LEU A 136 -33.75 -18.26 -6.59
CA LEU A 136 -32.90 -17.59 -5.61
C LEU A 136 -31.67 -18.42 -5.20
N GLY A 137 -31.23 -19.37 -6.04
CA GLY A 137 -30.12 -20.28 -5.74
C GLY A 137 -28.80 -19.99 -6.45
N SER A 138 -28.75 -19.03 -7.36
CA SER A 138 -27.66 -18.88 -8.35
C SER A 138 -26.35 -18.30 -7.81
N SER A 139 -26.39 -17.42 -6.80
CA SER A 139 -25.20 -16.78 -6.23
C SER A 139 -25.27 -16.70 -4.70
N LEU A 140 -24.13 -16.48 -4.05
CA LEU A 140 -24.06 -16.34 -2.59
C LEU A 140 -24.97 -15.21 -2.07
N ASN A 141 -24.94 -14.04 -2.72
CA ASN A 141 -25.76 -12.90 -2.32
C ASN A 141 -27.25 -13.19 -2.45
N VAL A 142 -27.64 -13.90 -3.50
CA VAL A 142 -29.04 -14.26 -3.74
C VAL A 142 -29.51 -15.32 -2.74
N ARG A 143 -28.65 -16.29 -2.38
CA ARG A 143 -28.92 -17.25 -1.30
C ARG A 143 -29.09 -16.54 0.04
N ARG A 144 -28.21 -15.60 0.40
CA ARG A 144 -28.37 -14.78 1.63
C ARG A 144 -29.66 -13.98 1.64
N TYR A 145 -30.06 -13.42 0.50
CA TYR A 145 -31.35 -12.74 0.36
C TYR A 145 -32.54 -13.70 0.54
N ARG A 146 -32.46 -14.94 0.04
CA ARG A 146 -33.43 -16.00 0.33
C ARG A 146 -33.48 -16.31 1.82
N GLY A 147 -32.33 -16.43 2.49
CA GLY A 147 -32.24 -16.58 3.94
C GLY A 147 -32.93 -15.44 4.70
N LEU A 148 -32.69 -14.18 4.32
CA LEU A 148 -33.34 -13.01 4.92
C LEU A 148 -34.86 -13.00 4.71
N THR A 149 -35.34 -13.32 3.51
CA THR A 149 -36.78 -13.38 3.23
C THR A 149 -37.47 -14.56 3.94
N SER A 150 -36.74 -15.65 4.20
CA SER A 150 -37.27 -16.77 5.00
C SER A 150 -37.46 -16.43 6.49
N LEU A 151 -36.76 -15.43 7.04
CA LEU A 151 -37.09 -14.86 8.36
C LEU A 151 -38.47 -14.20 8.35
N GLY A 152 -38.79 -13.44 7.28
CA GLY A 152 -40.11 -12.87 7.07
C GLY A 152 -41.19 -13.96 6.92
N ALA A 153 -40.86 -15.04 6.22
CA ALA A 153 -41.74 -16.21 6.07
C ALA A 153 -42.02 -16.90 7.40
N LEU A 154 -40.99 -17.05 8.26
CA LEU A 154 -41.11 -17.56 9.63
C LEU A 154 -42.01 -16.67 10.48
N ALA A 155 -41.79 -15.35 10.44
CA ALA A 155 -42.59 -14.39 11.20
C ALA A 155 -44.07 -14.46 10.79
N LEU A 156 -44.35 -14.48 9.49
CA LEU A 156 -45.71 -14.60 8.96
C LEU A 156 -46.36 -15.94 9.34
N SER A 157 -45.63 -17.04 9.25
CA SER A 157 -46.13 -18.37 9.63
C SER A 157 -46.41 -18.46 11.12
N THR A 158 -45.54 -17.88 11.94
CA THR A 158 -45.72 -17.80 13.39
C THR A 158 -46.98 -16.98 13.73
N ALA A 159 -47.16 -15.83 13.08
CA ALA A 159 -48.37 -15.02 13.25
C ALA A 159 -49.64 -15.79 12.86
N LEU A 160 -49.61 -16.57 11.77
CA LEU A 160 -50.73 -17.41 11.36
C LEU A 160 -51.05 -18.50 12.38
N ILE A 161 -50.03 -19.20 12.90
CA ILE A 161 -50.20 -20.25 13.92
C ILE A 161 -50.87 -19.68 15.17
N PHE A 162 -50.41 -18.53 15.66
CA PHE A 162 -51.02 -17.88 16.84
C PHE A 162 -52.43 -17.34 16.54
N SER A 163 -52.65 -16.74 15.37
CA SER A 163 -53.96 -16.21 14.96
C SER A 163 -55.02 -17.31 14.85
N LEU A 164 -54.62 -18.50 14.41
CA LEU A 164 -55.49 -19.66 14.23
C LEU A 164 -55.55 -20.58 15.46
N ALA A 165 -54.90 -20.20 16.57
CA ALA A 165 -54.81 -21.01 17.80
C ALA A 165 -54.33 -22.46 17.54
N ALA A 166 -53.43 -22.63 16.58
CA ALA A 166 -52.93 -23.94 16.17
C ALA A 166 -52.00 -24.58 17.23
N PRO A 167 -51.88 -25.91 17.26
CA PRO A 167 -51.10 -26.61 18.30
C PRO A 167 -49.62 -26.23 18.28
N ILE A 168 -49.00 -26.19 19.46
CA ILE A 168 -47.59 -25.80 19.62
C ILE A 168 -46.62 -26.75 18.89
N GLU A 169 -47.02 -28.01 18.68
CA GLU A 169 -46.27 -28.99 17.91
C GLU A 169 -46.09 -28.55 16.44
N LEU A 170 -47.13 -27.94 15.85
CA LEU A 170 -47.07 -27.39 14.51
C LEU A 170 -46.06 -26.24 14.42
N PHE A 171 -46.00 -25.39 15.46
CA PHE A 171 -44.98 -24.35 15.55
C PHE A 171 -43.57 -24.92 15.52
N ALA A 172 -43.30 -25.96 16.33
CA ALA A 172 -41.99 -26.60 16.35
C ALA A 172 -41.63 -27.21 14.99
N ILE A 173 -42.57 -27.88 14.31
CA ILE A 173 -42.37 -28.48 12.98
C ILE A 173 -42.05 -27.41 11.92
N ILE A 174 -42.82 -26.31 11.90
CA ILE A 174 -42.63 -25.23 10.94
C ILE A 174 -41.32 -24.49 11.20
N LEU A 175 -41.02 -24.18 12.46
CA LEU A 175 -39.76 -23.57 12.87
C LEU A 175 -38.59 -24.42 12.39
N PHE A 176 -38.59 -25.72 12.70
CA PHE A 176 -37.56 -26.64 12.28
C PHE A 176 -37.43 -26.69 10.74
N THR A 177 -38.54 -26.85 10.03
CA THR A 177 -38.55 -26.99 8.56
C THR A 177 -37.98 -25.76 7.86
N VAL A 178 -38.35 -24.55 8.30
CA VAL A 178 -37.80 -23.33 7.71
C VAL A 178 -36.36 -23.11 8.14
N SER A 179 -36.01 -23.35 9.42
CA SER A 179 -34.62 -23.21 9.90
C SER A 179 -33.64 -24.10 9.13
N VAL A 180 -34.00 -25.35 8.82
CA VAL A 180 -33.16 -26.27 8.03
C VAL A 180 -32.83 -25.69 6.65
N THR A 181 -33.74 -24.91 6.06
CA THR A 181 -33.50 -24.26 4.76
C THR A 181 -32.82 -22.89 4.87
N MET A 182 -33.17 -22.11 5.90
CA MET A 182 -32.70 -20.74 6.10
C MET A 182 -31.26 -20.67 6.61
N VAL A 183 -30.89 -21.52 7.56
CA VAL A 183 -29.58 -21.45 8.24
C VAL A 183 -28.42 -21.66 7.26
N PRO A 184 -28.44 -22.67 6.36
CA PRO A 184 -27.40 -22.82 5.35
C PRO A 184 -27.28 -21.60 4.42
N ASP A 185 -28.39 -20.97 4.06
CA ASP A 185 -28.42 -19.81 3.17
C ASP A 185 -27.81 -18.55 3.79
N LEU A 186 -27.92 -18.39 5.11
CA LEU A 186 -27.34 -17.28 5.86
C LEU A 186 -25.86 -17.50 6.18
N ILE A 187 -25.48 -18.75 6.50
CA ILE A 187 -24.13 -19.09 7.00
C ILE A 187 -23.16 -19.43 5.87
N THR A 188 -23.66 -19.74 4.66
CA THR A 188 -22.78 -20.06 3.52
C THR A 188 -21.73 -18.97 3.30
N LYS A 189 -20.48 -19.42 3.20
CA LYS A 189 -19.30 -18.59 3.01
C LYS A 189 -18.91 -18.58 1.54
N ASP A 190 -18.17 -17.54 1.17
CA ASP A 190 -17.51 -17.47 -0.13
C ASP A 190 -16.40 -18.52 -0.21
N GLU A 191 -16.07 -19.00 -1.41
CA GLU A 191 -15.04 -20.03 -1.62
C GLU A 191 -13.67 -19.56 -1.11
N ASP A 192 -13.37 -18.27 -1.34
CA ASP A 192 -12.09 -17.64 -0.92
C ASP A 192 -12.10 -17.07 0.51
N HIS A 193 -13.13 -17.36 1.32
CA HIS A 193 -13.24 -16.77 2.66
C HIS A 193 -12.02 -17.08 3.55
N ALA A 194 -11.50 -18.31 3.46
CA ALA A 194 -10.31 -18.70 4.21
C ALA A 194 -9.07 -17.91 3.77
N ALA A 195 -8.90 -17.69 2.46
CA ALA A 195 -7.79 -16.94 1.89
C ALA A 195 -7.87 -15.46 2.27
N ARG A 196 -9.05 -14.82 2.17
CA ARG A 196 -9.27 -13.44 2.63
C ARG A 196 -9.02 -13.26 4.12
N LYS A 197 -9.38 -14.26 4.94
CA LYS A 197 -9.09 -14.21 6.39
C LYS A 197 -7.58 -14.24 6.65
N LYS A 198 -6.85 -15.13 5.98
CA LYS A 198 -5.37 -15.20 6.06
C LYS A 198 -4.72 -13.90 5.61
N PHE A 199 -5.18 -13.35 4.48
CA PHE A 199 -4.74 -12.06 3.97
C PHE A 199 -4.97 -10.94 4.99
N GLY A 200 -6.16 -10.82 5.57
CA GLY A 200 -6.45 -9.80 6.59
C GLY A 200 -5.51 -9.90 7.80
N THR A 201 -5.27 -11.11 8.32
CA THR A 201 -4.33 -11.29 9.44
C THR A 201 -2.88 -10.96 9.08
N ALA A 202 -2.46 -11.26 7.84
CA ALA A 202 -1.12 -10.95 7.37
C ALA A 202 -0.93 -9.44 7.14
N LEU A 203 -1.96 -8.78 6.61
CA LEU A 203 -1.98 -7.33 6.41
C LEU A 203 -1.85 -6.59 7.74
N ASP A 204 -2.64 -6.95 8.74
CA ASP A 204 -2.58 -6.33 10.08
C ASP A 204 -1.19 -6.50 10.72
N ALA A 205 -0.60 -7.70 10.60
CA ALA A 205 0.74 -7.98 11.11
C ALA A 205 1.83 -7.16 10.39
N ALA A 206 1.74 -7.04 9.07
CA ALA A 206 2.67 -6.25 8.27
C ALA A 206 2.56 -4.74 8.56
N GLU A 207 1.33 -4.22 8.67
CA GLU A 207 1.08 -2.83 9.04
C GLU A 207 1.67 -2.50 10.42
N SER A 208 1.47 -3.39 11.40
CA SER A 208 2.05 -3.24 12.73
C SER A 208 3.59 -3.20 12.68
N LYS A 209 4.23 -4.10 11.93
CA LYS A 209 5.70 -4.14 11.78
C LYS A 209 6.23 -2.85 11.15
N LEU A 210 5.60 -2.35 10.08
CA LEU A 210 6.00 -1.10 9.43
C LEU A 210 5.86 0.12 10.36
N LEU A 211 4.80 0.15 11.18
CA LEU A 211 4.61 1.21 12.17
C LEU A 211 5.71 1.23 13.23
N VAL A 212 6.14 0.07 13.71
CA VAL A 212 7.26 -0.04 14.67
C VAL A 212 8.55 0.47 14.05
N LEU A 213 8.88 0.05 12.83
CA LEU A 213 10.09 0.50 12.13
C LEU A 213 10.07 2.01 11.84
N ARG A 214 8.91 2.56 11.45
CA ARG A 214 8.75 4.01 11.28
C ARG A 214 8.92 4.76 12.60
N GLY A 215 8.45 4.19 13.71
CA GLY A 215 8.67 4.70 15.06
C GLY A 215 10.15 4.78 15.46
N GLN A 216 11.02 3.97 14.84
CA GLN A 216 12.48 4.02 15.00
C GLN A 216 13.15 5.07 14.09
N GLY A 217 12.38 5.82 13.30
CA GLY A 217 12.90 6.82 12.37
C GLY A 217 13.30 6.26 11.00
N ILE A 218 12.98 5.00 10.70
CA ILE A 218 13.31 4.38 9.41
C ILE A 218 12.29 4.82 8.35
N SER A 219 12.77 5.38 7.24
CA SER A 219 11.93 5.73 6.09
C SER A 219 11.58 4.46 5.30
N LEU A 220 10.28 4.20 5.12
CA LEU A 220 9.75 2.99 4.49
C LEU A 220 8.72 3.32 3.40
N GLU A 221 8.99 4.34 2.58
CA GLU A 221 8.03 4.84 1.57
C GLU A 221 7.62 3.76 0.56
N GLN A 222 8.58 3.02 0.03
CA GLN A 222 8.32 1.97 -0.95
C GLN A 222 7.50 0.81 -0.34
N ALA A 223 7.98 0.21 0.76
CA ALA A 223 7.22 -0.80 1.50
C ALA A 223 5.79 -0.32 1.87
N SER A 224 5.64 0.94 2.30
CA SER A 224 4.31 1.50 2.63
C SER A 224 3.41 1.63 1.38
N SER A 225 3.99 1.99 0.24
CA SER A 225 3.27 2.10 -1.03
C SER A 225 2.77 0.73 -1.51
N ILE A 226 3.65 -0.28 -1.48
CA ILE A 226 3.30 -1.66 -1.84
C ILE A 226 2.19 -2.19 -0.92
N LEU A 227 2.31 -1.97 0.39
CA LEU A 227 1.31 -2.42 1.37
C LEU A 227 -0.06 -1.74 1.17
N LYS A 228 -0.06 -0.46 0.74
CA LYS A 228 -1.29 0.24 0.37
C LYS A 228 -1.94 -0.40 -0.86
N THR A 229 -1.17 -0.70 -1.90
CA THR A 229 -1.67 -1.41 -3.09
C THR A 229 -2.20 -2.80 -2.73
N ALA A 230 -1.49 -3.53 -1.86
CA ALA A 230 -1.91 -4.83 -1.35
C ALA A 230 -3.27 -4.74 -0.64
N ARG A 231 -3.49 -3.69 0.16
CA ARG A 231 -4.79 -3.44 0.83
C ARG A 231 -5.92 -3.20 -0.16
N GLU A 232 -5.67 -2.49 -1.26
CA GLU A 232 -6.68 -2.16 -2.27
C GLU A 232 -7.05 -3.38 -3.14
N GLU A 233 -6.06 -4.16 -3.57
CA GLU A 233 -6.27 -5.29 -4.50
C GLU A 233 -6.48 -6.65 -3.80
N GLY A 234 -5.90 -6.84 -2.60
CA GLY A 234 -5.78 -8.14 -1.93
C GLY A 234 -7.10 -8.71 -1.40
N TRP A 235 -8.12 -7.89 -1.17
CA TRP A 235 -9.46 -8.41 -0.84
C TRP A 235 -10.13 -9.09 -2.04
N SER A 236 -9.83 -8.63 -3.26
CA SER A 236 -10.34 -9.22 -4.50
C SER A 236 -9.53 -10.43 -4.92
N ASN A 237 -8.20 -10.36 -4.81
CA ASN A 237 -7.28 -11.46 -5.08
C ASN A 237 -6.33 -11.69 -3.87
N PRO A 238 -6.71 -12.57 -2.93
CA PRO A 238 -5.93 -12.78 -1.70
C PRO A 238 -4.53 -13.34 -1.93
N GLU A 239 -4.34 -14.16 -2.95
CA GLU A 239 -3.03 -14.76 -3.26
C GLU A 239 -2.04 -13.69 -3.69
N ARG A 240 -2.43 -12.84 -4.65
CA ARG A 240 -1.61 -11.70 -5.08
C ARG A 240 -1.41 -10.68 -3.95
N GLY A 241 -2.42 -10.46 -3.11
CA GLY A 241 -2.30 -9.59 -1.95
C GLY A 241 -1.27 -10.08 -0.93
N LEU A 242 -1.17 -11.40 -0.72
CA LEU A 242 -0.16 -12.00 0.15
C LEU A 242 1.25 -11.86 -0.41
N GLU A 243 1.43 -12.06 -1.71
CA GLU A 243 2.72 -11.84 -2.40
C GLU A 243 3.19 -10.38 -2.25
N MET A 244 2.30 -9.41 -2.45
CA MET A 244 2.64 -7.99 -2.25
C MET A 244 2.99 -7.65 -0.80
N ILE A 245 2.34 -8.30 0.18
CA ILE A 245 2.70 -8.14 1.59
C ILE A 245 4.12 -8.67 1.83
N GLU A 246 4.47 -9.82 1.25
CA GLU A 246 5.81 -10.40 1.35
C GLU A 246 6.86 -9.47 0.72
N ASP A 247 6.61 -8.95 -0.48
CA ASP A 247 7.50 -7.97 -1.14
C ASP A 247 7.72 -6.71 -0.28
N ALA A 248 6.65 -6.17 0.31
CA ALA A 248 6.74 -5.01 1.20
C ALA A 248 7.57 -5.31 2.45
N LEU A 249 7.46 -6.53 2.99
CA LEU A 249 8.23 -6.96 4.16
C LEU A 249 9.71 -7.17 3.83
N ILE A 250 10.02 -7.76 2.67
CA ILE A 250 11.40 -7.93 2.19
C ILE A 250 12.07 -6.57 1.98
N ASP A 251 11.37 -5.61 1.37
CA ASP A 251 11.87 -4.25 1.20
C ASP A 251 12.14 -3.57 2.56
N ALA A 252 11.20 -3.69 3.50
CA ALA A 252 11.36 -3.13 4.84
C ALA A 252 12.54 -3.75 5.61
N GLU A 253 12.74 -5.07 5.49
CA GLU A 253 13.87 -5.77 6.11
C GLU A 253 15.22 -5.34 5.51
N LYS A 254 15.28 -5.15 4.20
CA LYS A 254 16.47 -4.62 3.53
C LYS A 254 16.82 -3.22 4.03
N ILE A 255 15.85 -2.32 4.13
CA ILE A 255 16.08 -0.97 4.64
C ILE A 255 16.50 -1.00 6.12
N GLN A 256 15.88 -1.88 6.92
CA GLN A 256 16.29 -2.08 8.31
C GLN A 256 17.74 -2.53 8.43
N ALA A 257 18.17 -3.49 7.60
CA ALA A 257 19.56 -3.94 7.58
C ALA A 257 20.52 -2.80 7.20
N ILE A 258 20.19 -1.99 6.19
CA ILE A 258 20.99 -0.83 5.79
C ILE A 258 21.08 0.19 6.95
N ALA A 259 19.98 0.42 7.68
CA ALA A 259 19.97 1.33 8.81
C ALA A 259 20.88 0.86 9.96
N LEU A 260 20.93 -0.46 10.23
CA LEU A 260 21.83 -1.04 11.22
C LEU A 260 23.30 -0.88 10.81
N ASP A 261 23.64 -1.22 9.56
CA ASP A 261 25.00 -1.06 9.03
C ASP A 261 25.45 0.41 9.05
N LEU A 262 24.52 1.33 8.78
CA LEU A 262 24.79 2.77 8.81
C LEU A 262 25.16 3.26 10.22
N ASP A 263 24.52 2.73 11.27
CA ASP A 263 24.83 3.10 12.66
C ASP A 263 26.26 2.67 13.04
N ASP A 264 26.71 1.51 12.57
CA ASP A 264 28.08 1.05 12.79
C ASP A 264 29.11 1.91 12.03
N ILE A 265 28.82 2.26 10.77
CA ILE A 265 29.65 3.20 10.00
C ILE A 265 29.71 4.57 10.70
N ARG A 266 28.58 5.05 11.22
CA ARG A 266 28.50 6.31 11.95
C ARG A 266 29.41 6.29 13.18
N LYS A 267 29.38 5.24 14.00
CA LYS A 267 30.24 5.10 15.19
C LYS A 267 31.73 5.11 14.83
N ASP A 268 32.12 4.35 13.82
CA ASP A 268 33.51 4.26 13.36
C ASP A 268 33.99 5.61 12.78
N SER A 269 33.17 6.27 11.97
CA SER A 269 33.46 7.61 11.46
C SER A 269 33.58 8.65 12.59
N LEU A 270 32.73 8.59 13.62
CA LEU A 270 32.82 9.49 14.78
C LEU A 270 34.15 9.30 15.51
N ALA A 271 34.54 8.05 15.77
CA ALA A 271 35.81 7.73 16.42
C ALA A 271 37.02 8.19 15.60
N ALA A 272 36.95 8.17 14.26
CA ALA A 272 37.99 8.74 13.40
C ALA A 272 38.04 10.27 13.49
N VAL A 273 36.88 10.94 13.50
CA VAL A 273 36.80 12.40 13.63
C VAL A 273 37.37 12.87 14.97
N GLU A 274 36.99 12.22 16.07
CA GLU A 274 37.50 12.56 17.41
C GLU A 274 39.02 12.38 17.52
N ARG A 275 39.58 11.35 16.87
CA ARG A 275 41.04 11.15 16.79
C ARG A 275 41.74 12.25 15.99
N ALA A 276 41.15 12.70 14.89
CA ALA A 276 41.70 13.80 14.10
C ALA A 276 41.64 15.13 14.88
N GLU A 277 40.55 15.40 15.59
CA GLU A 277 40.39 16.59 16.43
C GLU A 277 41.35 16.63 17.63
N ALA A 278 41.77 15.47 18.13
CA ALA A 278 42.79 15.37 19.17
C ALA A 278 44.18 15.81 18.67
N ILE A 279 44.44 15.74 17.35
CA ILE A 279 45.69 16.18 16.72
C ILE A 279 45.62 17.69 16.44
N THR A 280 44.51 18.15 15.85
CA THR A 280 44.30 19.56 15.55
C THR A 280 42.83 19.95 15.60
N VAL A 281 42.54 21.13 16.14
CA VAL A 281 41.20 21.72 16.14
C VAL A 281 40.96 22.62 14.91
N GLU A 282 42.02 22.94 14.16
CA GLU A 282 41.95 23.83 13.00
C GLU A 282 41.26 23.17 11.80
N ALA A 283 41.43 21.85 11.64
CA ALA A 283 40.82 21.08 10.56
C ALA A 283 39.35 20.75 10.85
N ALA A 284 38.44 21.64 10.41
CA ALA A 284 37.01 21.54 10.71
C ALA A 284 36.22 20.66 9.71
N SER A 285 36.77 20.36 8.53
CA SER A 285 36.01 19.70 7.47
C SER A 285 35.58 18.25 7.78
N PRO A 286 36.33 17.41 8.52
CA PRO A 286 35.84 16.09 8.92
C PRO A 286 34.59 16.18 9.78
N ARG A 287 34.58 17.08 10.78
CA ARG A 287 33.42 17.27 11.67
C ARG A 287 32.22 17.87 10.93
N LYS A 288 32.45 18.81 9.99
CA LYS A 288 31.39 19.34 9.12
C LYS A 288 30.74 18.23 8.28
N ALA A 289 31.54 17.37 7.65
CA ALA A 289 31.04 16.24 6.87
C ALA A 289 30.25 15.26 7.74
N PHE A 290 30.74 14.96 8.95
CA PHE A 290 30.03 14.10 9.90
C PHE A 290 28.66 14.65 10.29
N LYS A 291 28.58 15.93 10.68
CA LYS A 291 27.32 16.60 11.04
C LYS A 291 26.32 16.65 9.89
N LEU A 292 26.83 16.80 8.66
CA LEU A 292 25.98 16.72 7.46
C LEU A 292 25.40 15.31 7.31
N GLY A 293 26.21 14.27 7.54
CA GLY A 293 25.74 12.88 7.59
C GLY A 293 24.65 12.64 8.63
N ASP A 294 24.80 13.19 9.85
CA ASP A 294 23.78 13.13 10.89
C ASP A 294 22.45 13.75 10.44
N ARG A 295 22.50 14.89 9.73
CA ARG A 295 21.32 15.57 9.20
C ARG A 295 20.63 14.74 8.12
N GLU A 296 21.38 14.21 7.15
CA GLU A 296 20.79 13.39 6.09
C GLU A 296 20.20 12.08 6.63
N ALA A 297 20.83 11.48 7.65
CA ALA A 297 20.27 10.33 8.35
C ALA A 297 18.94 10.65 9.03
N GLN A 298 18.82 11.82 9.68
CA GLN A 298 17.56 12.29 10.29
C GLN A 298 16.45 12.52 9.25
N HIS A 299 16.80 12.85 8.01
CA HIS A 299 15.86 12.99 6.90
C HIS A 299 15.53 11.65 6.22
N GLY A 300 16.12 10.53 6.65
CA GLY A 300 15.88 9.21 6.07
C GLY A 300 16.68 8.91 4.80
N ALA A 301 17.61 9.80 4.41
CA ALA A 301 18.48 9.62 3.25
C ALA A 301 19.70 8.76 3.62
N LEU A 302 19.47 7.47 3.90
CA LEU A 302 20.48 6.54 4.44
C LEU A 302 21.75 6.47 3.56
N ARG A 303 21.59 6.48 2.24
CA ARG A 303 22.72 6.39 1.31
C ARG A 303 23.57 7.66 1.29
N GLU A 304 22.94 8.83 1.38
CA GLU A 304 23.63 10.11 1.42
C GLU A 304 24.37 10.28 2.75
N ALA A 305 23.74 9.87 3.85
CA ALA A 305 24.37 9.81 5.16
C ALA A 305 25.63 8.94 5.15
N GLU A 306 25.56 7.73 4.58
CA GLU A 306 26.71 6.82 4.48
C GLU A 306 27.88 7.47 3.73
N LEU A 307 27.61 8.12 2.59
CA LEU A 307 28.62 8.81 1.80
C LEU A 307 29.31 9.92 2.61
N MET A 308 28.53 10.68 3.39
CA MET A 308 29.07 11.73 4.26
C MET A 308 29.91 11.16 5.40
N TYR A 309 29.48 10.08 6.05
CA TYR A 309 30.26 9.40 7.09
C TYR A 309 31.58 8.84 6.56
N ARG A 310 31.57 8.20 5.38
CA ARG A 310 32.81 7.72 4.73
C ARG A 310 33.73 8.87 4.35
N ARG A 311 33.18 9.98 3.83
CA ARG A 311 33.96 11.19 3.52
C ARG A 311 34.59 11.78 4.79
N ALA A 312 33.85 11.86 5.89
CA ALA A 312 34.37 12.31 7.18
C ALA A 312 35.55 11.44 7.64
N LYS A 313 35.37 10.10 7.63
CA LYS A 313 36.42 9.15 7.99
C LYS A 313 37.67 9.27 7.12
N ASN A 314 37.51 9.40 5.81
CA ASN A 314 38.64 9.54 4.89
C ASN A 314 39.41 10.84 5.14
N ARG A 315 38.71 11.96 5.37
CA ARG A 315 39.37 13.24 5.71
C ARG A 315 40.09 13.16 7.05
N SER A 316 39.46 12.56 8.06
CA SER A 316 40.10 12.30 9.35
C SER A 316 41.36 11.46 9.22
N ALA A 317 41.35 10.41 8.38
CA ALA A 317 42.52 9.58 8.17
C ALA A 317 43.71 10.37 7.59
N VAL A 318 43.47 11.27 6.63
CA VAL A 318 44.52 12.12 6.05
C VAL A 318 45.14 13.05 7.10
N ILE A 319 44.33 13.64 7.99
CA ILE A 319 44.82 14.48 9.08
C ILE A 319 45.61 13.64 10.08
N ILE A 320 45.08 12.47 10.47
CA ILE A 320 45.75 11.57 11.41
C ILE A 320 47.13 11.14 10.93
N GLU A 321 47.27 10.89 9.63
CA GLU A 321 48.49 10.35 9.05
C GLU A 321 49.55 11.42 8.77
N HIS A 322 49.18 12.64 8.39
CA HIS A 322 50.13 13.61 7.81
C HIS A 322 50.15 15.00 8.46
N TRP A 323 49.23 15.32 9.38
CA TRP A 323 49.12 16.69 9.88
C TRP A 323 50.36 17.15 10.65
N GLN A 324 50.89 16.30 11.53
CA GLN A 324 52.07 16.64 12.33
C GLN A 324 53.31 16.73 11.44
N ASP A 325 53.52 15.76 10.55
CA ASP A 325 54.64 15.76 9.60
C ASP A 325 54.64 17.03 8.71
N ALA A 326 53.46 17.50 8.31
CA ALA A 326 53.33 18.73 7.54
C ALA A 326 53.67 19.97 8.36
N LEU A 327 53.25 20.04 9.63
CA LEU A 327 53.61 21.12 10.54
C LEU A 327 55.13 21.17 10.78
N ASP A 328 55.73 20.01 11.01
CA ASP A 328 57.17 19.89 11.25
C ASP A 328 57.96 20.32 10.00
N ALA A 329 57.57 19.86 8.81
CA ALA A 329 58.20 20.25 7.54
C ALA A 329 58.07 21.76 7.26
N ILE A 330 56.92 22.38 7.56
CA ILE A 330 56.75 23.84 7.46
C ILE A 330 57.64 24.56 8.46
N GLY A 331 57.77 24.05 9.68
CA GLY A 331 58.64 24.62 10.71
C GLY A 331 60.12 24.57 10.32
N GLU A 332 60.57 23.43 9.79
CA GLU A 332 61.94 23.27 9.29
C GLU A 332 62.24 24.19 8.11
N ALA A 333 61.31 24.30 7.15
CA ALA A 333 61.46 25.19 6.00
C ALA A 333 61.49 26.67 6.42
N ASP A 334 60.66 27.08 7.38
CA ASP A 334 60.65 28.46 7.91
C ASP A 334 61.98 28.78 8.63
N ALA A 335 62.50 27.82 9.41
CA ALA A 335 63.80 27.96 10.07
C ALA A 335 64.97 28.06 9.08
N ALA A 336 64.92 27.31 7.97
CA ALA A 336 65.96 27.31 6.93
C ALA A 336 66.01 28.63 6.13
N ILE A 337 64.87 29.30 5.95
CA ILE A 337 64.79 30.61 5.26
C ILE A 337 65.40 31.73 6.11
N GLY A 338 65.23 31.68 7.44
CA GLY A 338 65.77 32.68 8.36
C GLY A 338 65.21 34.11 8.17
N SER A 339 65.89 35.09 8.79
CA SER A 339 65.45 36.50 8.83
C SER A 339 66.09 37.40 7.77
N GLU A 340 66.88 36.86 6.85
CA GLU A 340 67.57 37.66 5.84
C GLU A 340 66.60 38.23 4.79
N SER A 341 66.99 39.34 4.15
CA SER A 341 66.15 40.10 3.23
C SER A 341 66.78 40.17 1.84
N GLY A 342 66.01 39.76 0.81
CA GLY A 342 66.43 39.82 -0.59
C GLY A 342 65.30 39.32 -1.51
N GLN A 343 65.26 39.81 -2.75
CA GLN A 343 64.12 39.57 -3.64
C GLN A 343 63.94 38.09 -4.04
N GLN A 344 65.01 37.29 -4.05
CA GLN A 344 64.90 35.85 -4.27
C GLN A 344 64.46 35.08 -3.02
N LEU A 345 64.78 35.56 -1.81
CA LEU A 345 64.24 35.03 -0.55
C LEU A 345 62.73 35.31 -0.43
N ASP A 346 62.25 36.43 -0.96
CA ASP A 346 60.82 36.75 -1.01
C ASP A 346 60.03 35.73 -1.87
N ASN A 347 60.63 35.24 -2.97
CA ASN A 347 60.02 34.17 -3.78
C ASN A 347 59.92 32.86 -3.00
N VAL A 348 60.95 32.48 -2.25
CA VAL A 348 60.94 31.27 -1.41
C VAL A 348 59.92 31.39 -0.27
N ARG A 349 59.79 32.57 0.35
CA ARG A 349 58.73 32.87 1.33
C ARG A 349 57.34 32.76 0.73
N SER A 350 57.16 33.14 -0.54
CA SER A 350 55.88 32.93 -1.24
C SER A 350 55.55 31.43 -1.39
N ILE A 351 56.54 30.57 -1.64
CA ILE A 351 56.32 29.11 -1.72
C ILE A 351 55.94 28.55 -0.35
N LEU A 352 56.62 29.00 0.72
CA LEU A 352 56.26 28.63 2.09
C LEU A 352 54.84 29.09 2.45
N HIS A 353 54.44 30.28 1.97
CA HIS A 353 53.08 30.77 2.15
C HIS A 353 52.06 29.84 1.47
N SER A 354 52.34 29.37 0.26
CA SER A 354 51.49 28.39 -0.43
C SER A 354 51.42 27.04 0.31
N ALA A 355 52.48 26.59 0.96
CA ALA A 355 52.42 25.40 1.83
C ALA A 355 51.51 25.61 3.05
N ARG A 356 51.54 26.82 3.65
CA ARG A 356 50.63 27.19 4.75
C ARG A 356 49.18 27.30 4.27
N GLU A 357 48.96 27.81 3.06
CA GLU A 357 47.63 27.85 2.44
C GLU A 357 47.09 26.44 2.21
N ALA A 358 47.93 25.50 1.73
CA ALA A 358 47.55 24.09 1.60
C ALA A 358 47.17 23.44 2.95
N MET A 359 47.85 23.80 4.06
CA MET A 359 47.44 23.39 5.41
C MET A 359 46.10 24.00 5.82
N ALA A 360 45.86 25.28 5.52
CA ALA A 360 44.59 25.95 5.80
C ALA A 360 43.42 25.32 5.01
N ASP A 361 43.70 24.82 3.80
CA ASP A 361 42.76 24.04 2.98
C ASP A 361 42.64 22.56 3.41
N GLU A 362 43.25 22.20 4.54
CA GLU A 362 43.24 20.86 5.13
C GLU A 362 43.87 19.78 4.22
N ASN A 363 44.88 20.15 3.43
CA ASN A 363 45.63 19.26 2.54
C ASN A 363 47.10 19.10 2.99
N PRO A 364 47.36 18.36 4.09
CA PRO A 364 48.71 18.22 4.64
C PRO A 364 49.69 17.51 3.68
N LYS A 365 49.21 16.65 2.79
CA LYS A 365 50.05 15.98 1.77
C LYS A 365 50.64 16.98 0.78
N GLU A 366 49.81 17.91 0.32
CA GLU A 366 50.24 18.96 -0.60
C GLU A 366 51.17 19.95 0.11
N ALA A 367 50.89 20.28 1.37
CA ALA A 367 51.77 21.11 2.18
C ALA A 367 53.17 20.49 2.28
N ILE A 368 53.29 19.20 2.63
CA ILE A 368 54.57 18.46 2.68
C ILE A 368 55.29 18.53 1.34
N TYR A 369 54.58 18.27 0.24
CA TYR A 369 55.14 18.30 -1.11
C TYR A 369 55.71 19.69 -1.45
N ILE A 370 54.95 20.76 -1.19
CA ILE A 370 55.39 22.15 -1.43
C ILE A 370 56.63 22.46 -0.56
N THR A 371 56.63 22.12 0.73
CA THR A 371 57.78 22.35 1.61
C THR A 371 59.03 21.60 1.16
N SER A 372 58.89 20.37 0.63
CA SER A 372 60.05 19.61 0.15
C SER A 372 60.79 20.28 -1.01
N SER A 373 60.09 21.11 -1.80
CA SER A 373 60.69 21.87 -2.90
C SER A 373 61.53 23.07 -2.44
N ILE A 374 61.27 23.58 -1.23
CA ILE A 374 61.92 24.79 -0.69
C ILE A 374 63.44 24.56 -0.53
N GLN A 375 63.85 23.37 -0.09
CA GLN A 375 65.26 23.06 0.08
C GLN A 375 66.04 23.18 -1.23
N GLY A 376 65.50 22.64 -2.34
CA GLY A 376 66.14 22.76 -3.65
C GLY A 376 66.24 24.21 -4.14
N HIS A 377 65.25 25.04 -3.83
CA HIS A 377 65.31 26.47 -4.13
C HIS A 377 66.34 27.23 -3.29
N LEU A 378 66.49 26.88 -2.00
CA LEU A 378 67.50 27.46 -1.12
C LEU A 378 68.92 27.08 -1.55
N ASP A 379 69.18 25.82 -1.88
CA ASP A 379 70.49 25.36 -2.34
C ASP A 379 70.92 26.08 -3.64
N SER A 380 69.98 26.28 -4.57
CA SER A 380 70.21 27.07 -5.79
C SER A 380 70.50 28.54 -5.49
N LEU A 381 69.86 29.10 -4.47
CA LEU A 381 70.09 30.48 -4.02
C LEU A 381 71.48 30.66 -3.41
N ILE A 382 71.92 29.70 -2.60
CA ILE A 382 73.26 29.70 -2.01
C ILE A 382 74.33 29.57 -3.10
N ALA A 383 74.12 28.70 -4.09
CA ALA A 383 75.06 28.57 -5.20
C ALA A 383 75.18 29.88 -6.00
N THR A 384 74.06 30.51 -6.36
CA THR A 384 74.07 31.77 -7.13
C THR A 384 74.63 32.96 -6.36
N THR A 385 74.39 33.04 -5.04
CA THR A 385 74.99 34.08 -4.18
C THR A 385 76.49 33.87 -4.00
N SER A 386 76.95 32.63 -3.79
CA SER A 386 78.38 32.30 -3.75
C SER A 386 79.08 32.61 -5.07
N GLU A 387 78.47 32.31 -6.21
CA GLU A 387 78.99 32.68 -7.54
C GLU A 387 79.06 34.20 -7.72
N ALA A 388 78.04 34.93 -7.26
CA ALA A 388 78.03 36.39 -7.32
C ALA A 388 79.08 37.03 -6.41
N GLU A 389 79.27 36.52 -5.18
CA GLU A 389 80.33 36.95 -4.27
C GLU A 389 81.71 36.70 -4.87
N GLN A 390 81.92 35.54 -5.48
CA GLN A 390 83.18 35.21 -6.13
C GLN A 390 83.45 36.09 -7.35
N ALA A 391 82.42 36.39 -8.16
CA ALA A 391 82.52 37.34 -9.27
C ALA A 391 82.82 38.77 -8.79
N ILE A 392 82.27 39.20 -7.64
CA ILE A 392 82.59 40.49 -7.03
C ILE A 392 84.04 40.50 -6.53
N LEU A 393 84.51 39.43 -5.88
CA LEU A 393 85.90 39.30 -5.44
C LEU A 393 86.87 39.33 -6.62
N ASP A 394 86.56 38.62 -7.70
CA ASP A 394 87.35 38.63 -8.93
C ASP A 394 87.37 40.03 -9.57
N ALA A 395 86.22 40.73 -9.59
CA ALA A 395 86.16 42.11 -10.06
C ALA A 395 86.96 43.07 -9.17
N GLN A 396 86.91 42.90 -7.83
CA GLN A 396 87.72 43.69 -6.90
C GLN A 396 89.22 43.42 -7.09
N ASN A 397 89.61 42.16 -7.27
CA ASN A 397 91.00 41.78 -7.56
C ASN A 397 91.47 42.34 -8.92
N ALA A 398 90.60 42.33 -9.93
CA ALA A 398 90.89 42.94 -11.23
C ALA A 398 91.03 44.47 -11.14
N ILE A 399 90.20 45.15 -10.34
CA ILE A 399 90.30 46.59 -10.08
C ILE A 399 91.58 46.91 -9.29
N ALA A 400 91.93 46.11 -8.27
CA ALA A 400 93.16 46.27 -7.50
C ALA A 400 94.42 46.01 -8.34
N GLY A 401 94.37 45.04 -9.25
CA GLY A 401 95.42 44.79 -10.24
C GLY A 401 95.56 45.93 -11.25
N ALA A 402 94.45 46.51 -11.70
CA ALA A 402 94.46 47.67 -12.59
C ALA A 402 94.96 48.95 -11.91
N ALA A 403 94.80 49.10 -10.59
CA ALA A 403 95.33 50.23 -9.82
C ALA A 403 96.87 50.23 -9.69
N GLY A 404 97.52 49.07 -9.87
CA GLY A 404 98.99 48.94 -9.91
C GLY A 404 99.63 49.41 -11.22
N ASP A 405 98.84 49.54 -12.30
CA ASP A 405 99.31 49.81 -13.68
C ASP A 405 98.83 51.17 -14.24
N ILE A 406 98.49 52.13 -13.38
CA ILE A 406 98.13 53.50 -13.81
C ILE A 406 99.39 54.40 -13.80
N PRO A 407 100.02 54.71 -14.95
CA PRO A 407 100.85 55.88 -15.06
C PRO A 407 99.94 57.12 -14.99
N ILE A 408 100.20 57.98 -14.00
CA ILE A 408 99.69 59.35 -13.98
C ILE A 408 100.26 60.05 -15.21
N PHE A 409 99.46 60.21 -16.27
CA PHE A 409 99.76 61.14 -17.35
C PHE A 409 98.90 62.40 -17.20
N ASN A 410 99.57 63.47 -16.83
CA ASN A 410 99.02 64.80 -16.67
C ASN A 410 98.93 65.50 -18.05
N GLN A 411 97.83 66.21 -18.27
CA GLN A 411 97.62 67.36 -19.19
C GLN A 411 97.44 67.20 -20.72
N ARG A 412 96.47 68.03 -21.18
CA ARG A 412 96.05 68.44 -22.54
C ARG A 412 95.26 67.35 -23.28
N TRP A 413 94.00 67.57 -23.70
CA TRP A 413 93.48 68.68 -24.51
C TRP A 413 91.96 68.90 -24.30
N LEU A 414 91.55 70.17 -24.18
CA LEU A 414 90.23 70.69 -24.59
C LEU A 414 90.39 71.23 -26.03
N PRO A 415 89.38 71.12 -26.91
CA PRO A 415 88.29 72.11 -27.00
C PRO A 415 86.90 71.46 -27.15
N ALA A 416 85.87 71.94 -26.44
CA ALA A 416 84.96 73.02 -26.84
C ALA A 416 84.20 72.79 -28.16
N ILE A 417 82.94 72.35 -28.06
CA ILE A 417 81.85 72.80 -28.95
C ILE A 417 80.62 73.06 -28.07
N LEU A 418 80.27 74.34 -27.97
CA LEU A 418 79.00 74.90 -27.52
C LEU A 418 77.94 74.69 -28.60
N LEU A 419 76.81 74.07 -28.25
CA LEU A 419 75.46 74.65 -28.34
C LEU A 419 74.46 73.75 -27.62
#